data_AF-A0A7R9FAZ9-F1
#
_entry.id   AF-A0A7R9FAZ9-F1
#
_cell.length_a   1.000
_cell.length_b   1.000
_cell.length_c   1.000
_cell.angle_alpha   90.00
_cell.angle_beta   90.00
_cell.angle_gamma   90.00
#
_symmetry.space_group_name_H-M   'P 1'
#
loop_
_entity.id
_entity.type
_entity.pdbx_description
1 polymer ?
#
loop_
_entity_poly.entity_id
_entity_poly.type
_entity_poly.pdbx_seq_one_letter_code
_entity_poly.pdbx_strand_id
1 'polypeptide(L)'
;MFEDGSGMGVTAVKMIGNRVVAAKLSGSVDFLEMESYSSGRQNDWGSTSYRRTHVRTGSADSVLGWDGGLSHERFNENIRCIRLNTTKAHQQPITVLDSEGGRVLTGSQDHTLK
;
A
#
# COMPACT_ATOMS: atom_id res chain seq x y z
N MET A 1 6.92 -5.27 -12.95
CA MET A 1 5.71 -4.43 -12.81
C MET A 1 4.54 -5.38 -12.58
N PHE A 2 3.71 -5.18 -11.57
CA PHE A 2 2.54 -6.05 -11.34
C PHE A 2 1.45 -5.69 -12.34
N GLU A 3 0.96 -6.67 -13.09
CA GLU A 3 -0.11 -6.53 -14.06
C GLU A 3 -1.22 -7.51 -13.66
N ASP A 4 -2.43 -7.00 -13.40
CA ASP A 4 -3.53 -7.82 -12.91
C ASP A 4 -4.23 -8.62 -14.02
N GLY A 5 -3.68 -8.57 -15.24
CA GLY A 5 -4.16 -9.23 -16.46
C GLY A 5 -5.41 -8.60 -17.08
N SER A 6 -5.97 -7.54 -16.47
CA SER A 6 -7.22 -6.94 -16.94
C SER A 6 -7.03 -5.82 -17.97
N GLY A 7 -5.84 -5.21 -18.03
CA GLY A 7 -5.57 -4.03 -18.86
C GLY A 7 -6.35 -2.78 -18.44
N MET A 8 -7.08 -2.83 -17.32
CA MET A 8 -7.94 -1.74 -16.85
C MET A 8 -7.22 -0.89 -15.81
N GLY A 9 -7.30 0.43 -15.97
CA GLY A 9 -6.66 1.38 -15.06
C GLY A 9 -7.29 1.42 -13.66
N VAL A 10 -6.47 1.80 -12.69
CA VAL A 10 -6.88 2.10 -11.31
C VAL A 10 -7.28 3.57 -11.23
N THR A 11 -8.43 3.87 -10.62
CA THR A 11 -8.94 5.24 -10.48
C THR A 11 -8.63 5.85 -9.12
N ALA A 12 -8.58 5.04 -8.07
CA ALA A 12 -8.26 5.48 -6.72
C ALA A 12 -7.60 4.36 -5.93
N VAL A 13 -6.72 4.73 -4.99
CA VAL A 13 -6.07 3.80 -4.05
C VAL A 13 -6.15 4.41 -2.66
N LYS A 14 -6.53 3.61 -1.67
CA LYS A 14 -6.55 4.00 -0.26
C LYS A 14 -5.81 2.98 0.60
N MET A 15 -4.90 3.49 1.43
CA MET A 15 -4.14 2.71 2.41
C MET A 15 -4.83 2.78 3.78
N ILE A 16 -4.93 1.64 4.47
CA ILE A 16 -5.55 1.51 5.79
C ILE A 16 -4.67 0.58 6.63
N GLY A 17 -3.73 1.14 7.39
CA GLY A 17 -2.68 0.33 8.02
C GLY A 17 -1.89 -0.43 6.94
N ASN A 18 -1.78 -1.75 7.06
CA ASN A 18 -1.13 -2.61 6.07
C ASN A 18 -2.05 -3.05 4.92
N ARG A 19 -3.33 -2.64 4.90
CA ARG A 19 -4.27 -2.98 3.83
C ARG A 19 -4.31 -1.88 2.78
N VAL A 20 -4.54 -2.29 1.55
CA VAL A 20 -4.72 -1.39 0.40
C VAL A 20 -6.04 -1.73 -0.26
N VAL A 21 -6.80 -0.71 -0.61
CA VAL A 21 -8.01 -0.82 -1.40
C VAL A 21 -7.78 -0.06 -2.69
N ALA A 22 -7.96 -0.72 -3.83
CA ALA A 22 -7.77 -0.12 -5.14
C ALA A 22 -9.08 -0.22 -5.94
N ALA A 23 -9.61 0.93 -6.35
CA ALA A 23 -10.79 1.04 -7.18
C ALA A 23 -10.39 1.12 -8.67
N LYS A 24 -11.12 0.43 -9.54
CA LYS A 24 -10.76 0.28 -10.96
C LYS A 24 -11.78 0.91 -11.90
N LEU A 25 -11.31 1.28 -13.10
CA LEU A 25 -12.16 1.71 -14.22
C LEU A 25 -13.18 0.63 -14.64
N SER A 26 -12.90 -0.63 -14.33
CA SER A 26 -13.84 -1.73 -14.58
C SER A 26 -15.02 -1.78 -13.61
N GLY A 27 -15.09 -0.93 -12.58
CA GLY A 27 -16.12 -1.05 -11.54
C GLY A 27 -15.79 -2.06 -10.44
N SER A 28 -14.61 -2.68 -10.49
CA SER A 28 -14.13 -3.62 -9.46
C SER A 28 -13.26 -2.92 -8.42
N VAL A 29 -13.23 -3.49 -7.22
CA VAL A 29 -12.39 -3.08 -6.09
C VAL A 29 -11.48 -4.25 -5.73
N ASP A 30 -10.18 -4.00 -5.68
CA ASP A 30 -9.18 -4.95 -5.20
C ASP A 30 -8.82 -4.63 -3.75
N PHE A 31 -8.80 -5.66 -2.92
CA PHE A 31 -8.28 -5.61 -1.55
C PHE A 31 -6.93 -6.29 -1.54
N LEU A 32 -5.91 -5.58 -1.08
CA LEU A 32 -4.55 -6.07 -1.00
C LEU A 32 -3.98 -5.89 0.41
N GLU A 33 -2.95 -6.65 0.69
CA GLU A 33 -2.16 -6.57 1.91
C GLU A 33 -0.71 -6.28 1.56
N MET A 34 -0.15 -5.27 2.20
CA MET A 34 1.26 -4.92 2.09
C MET A 34 2.03 -5.63 3.18
N GLU A 35 3.20 -6.14 2.81
CA GLU A 35 4.18 -6.62 3.78
C GLU A 35 5.54 -6.02 3.48
N SER A 36 6.23 -5.61 4.53
CA SER A 36 7.59 -5.09 4.45
C SER A 36 8.53 -6.06 5.15
N TYR A 37 9.65 -6.36 4.50
CA TYR A 37 10.74 -7.15 5.06
C TYR A 37 11.98 -6.28 5.18
N SER A 38 12.51 -6.16 6.39
CA SER A 38 13.82 -5.55 6.65
C SER A 38 14.73 -6.62 7.24
N SER A 39 15.87 -6.88 6.60
CA SER A 39 16.90 -7.82 7.09
C SER A 39 16.35 -9.19 7.50
N GLY A 40 15.42 -9.74 6.70
CA GLY A 40 14.84 -11.08 6.92
C GLY A 40 13.77 -11.15 8.02
N ARG A 41 13.38 -10.02 8.63
CA ARG A 41 12.25 -9.95 9.57
C ARG A 41 11.08 -9.21 8.93
N GLN A 42 9.88 -9.76 9.10
CA GLN A 42 8.63 -9.09 8.73
C GLN A 42 8.42 -7.89 9.65
N ASN A 43 8.15 -6.73 9.08
CA ASN A 43 7.93 -5.50 9.83
C ASN A 43 6.43 -5.26 10.01
N ASP A 44 6.00 -5.15 11.27
CA ASP A 44 4.61 -4.87 11.62
C ASP A 44 4.27 -3.41 11.30
N TRP A 45 3.55 -3.21 10.21
CA TRP A 45 3.13 -1.88 9.74
C TRP A 45 2.29 -1.11 10.79
N GLY A 46 1.61 -1.83 11.69
CA GLY A 46 0.82 -1.26 12.78
C GLY A 46 1.67 -0.63 13.90
N SER A 47 2.94 -0.99 14.02
CA SER A 47 3.78 -0.62 15.17
C SER A 47 4.71 0.58 14.89
N THR A 48 4.92 0.93 13.62
CA THR A 48 5.96 1.92 13.22
C THR A 48 5.48 3.02 12.27
N SER A 49 4.25 2.98 11.74
CA SER A 49 3.76 3.95 10.74
C SER A 49 3.77 5.42 11.18
N TYR A 50 3.81 5.71 12.48
CA TYR A 50 3.95 7.08 13.01
C TYR A 50 5.40 7.51 13.27
N ARG A 51 6.36 6.58 13.22
CA ARG A 51 7.78 6.89 13.29
C ARG A 51 8.26 7.16 11.87
N ARG A 52 8.14 8.43 11.46
CA ARG A 52 8.80 9.05 10.30
C ARG A 52 10.08 8.29 9.93
N THR A 53 10.06 7.57 8.81
CA THR A 53 11.26 6.99 8.17
C THR A 53 12.00 8.01 7.30
N HIS A 54 11.75 9.31 7.49
CA HIS A 54 12.71 10.30 7.03
C HIS A 54 14.05 9.96 7.67
N VAL A 55 15.04 9.67 6.83
CA VAL A 55 16.45 9.79 7.17
C VAL A 55 16.61 11.20 7.75
N ARG A 56 16.60 11.29 9.09
CA ARG A 56 17.01 12.49 9.78
C ARG A 56 18.53 12.46 9.72
N THR A 57 19.08 13.33 8.90
CA THR A 57 20.47 13.75 9.05
C THR A 57 20.65 14.26 10.49
N GLY A 58 21.28 13.42 11.32
CA GLY A 58 21.98 13.74 12.58
C GLY A 58 21.22 14.50 13.66
N SER A 59 21.02 13.88 14.83
CA SER A 59 21.81 14.21 16.05
C SER A 59 21.29 13.49 17.30
N ALA A 60 22.25 13.07 18.14
CA ALA A 60 22.19 12.44 19.46
C ALA A 60 21.67 10.99 19.52
N ASP A 61 22.63 10.05 19.65
CA ASP A 61 22.50 8.60 19.90
C ASP A 61 22.38 7.66 18.69
N SER A 62 22.88 8.07 17.52
CA SER A 62 23.16 7.14 16.43
C SER A 62 24.44 6.35 16.71
N VAL A 63 24.33 5.04 16.91
CA VAL A 63 25.46 4.11 16.94
C VAL A 63 26.27 4.27 15.64
N LEU A 64 27.49 4.75 15.80
CA LEU A 64 28.44 5.00 14.73
C LEU A 64 28.97 3.67 14.16
N GLY A 65 29.07 3.62 12.83
CA GLY A 65 29.71 2.53 12.09
C GLY A 65 29.78 2.86 10.61
N TRP A 66 30.33 4.03 10.29
CA TRP A 66 30.74 4.42 8.94
C TRP A 66 32.01 3.61 8.60
N ASP A 67 31.88 2.67 7.67
CA ASP A 67 32.95 2.34 6.73
C ASP A 67 32.34 2.34 5.31
N GLY A 68 32.97 3.12 4.44
CA GLY A 68 32.46 3.63 3.16
C GLY A 68 32.53 2.63 2.00
N GLY A 69 32.11 1.38 2.22
CA GLY A 69 32.14 0.35 1.16
C GLY A 69 31.00 -0.67 1.16
N LEU A 70 30.02 -0.59 2.08
CA LEU A 70 29.02 -1.66 2.28
C LEU A 70 27.55 -1.20 2.13
N SER A 71 27.30 -0.04 1.52
CA SER A 71 25.97 0.60 1.53
C SER A 71 24.93 -0.01 0.59
N HIS A 72 25.26 -1.05 -0.18
CA HIS A 72 24.28 -1.70 -1.09
C HIS A 72 23.57 -2.91 -0.46
N GLU A 73 24.20 -3.58 0.52
CA GLU A 73 23.68 -4.84 1.11
C GLU A 73 22.73 -4.61 2.30
N ARG A 74 22.72 -3.41 2.91
CA ARG A 74 21.93 -3.14 4.13
C ARG A 74 20.54 -2.55 3.91
N PHE A 75 20.18 -2.20 2.67
CA PHE A 75 18.87 -1.60 2.35
C PHE A 75 18.01 -2.53 1.48
N ASN A 76 18.09 -3.83 1.70
CA ASN A 76 17.17 -4.77 1.06
C ASN A 76 15.80 -4.76 1.78
N GLU A 77 15.22 -3.56 1.89
CA GLU A 77 13.85 -3.36 2.32
C GLU A 77 12.94 -3.77 1.17
N ASN A 78 12.38 -4.97 1.26
CA ASN A 78 11.49 -5.49 0.23
C ASN A 78 10.04 -5.25 0.65
N ILE A 79 9.28 -4.55 -0.18
CA ILE A 79 7.84 -4.36 0.02
C ILE A 79 7.11 -5.23 -0.98
N ARG A 80 6.24 -6.11 -0.48
CA ARG A 80 5.34 -6.92 -1.29
C ARG A 80 3.91 -6.46 -1.11
N CYS A 81 3.11 -6.61 -2.15
CA CYS A 81 1.67 -6.39 -2.11
C CYS A 81 1.00 -7.66 -2.59
N ILE A 82 0.19 -8.28 -1.73
CA ILE A 82 -0.55 -9.50 -2.04
C ILE A 82 -2.01 -9.11 -2.24
N ARG A 83 -2.58 -9.43 -3.39
CA ARG A 83 -4.02 -9.28 -3.61
C ARG A 83 -4.77 -10.36 -2.83
N LEU A 84 -5.60 -9.93 -1.88
CA LEU A 84 -6.45 -10.80 -1.07
C LEU A 84 -7.75 -11.16 -1.81
N ASN A 85 -8.37 -10.18 -2.45
CA ASN A 85 -9.72 -10.29 -3.02
C ASN A 85 -9.90 -9.26 -4.16
N THR A 86 -10.67 -9.61 -5.18
CA THR A 86 -11.29 -8.67 -6.12
C THR A 86 -12.81 -8.81 -6.07
N THR A 87 -13.52 -7.69 -5.87
CA THR A 87 -14.99 -7.65 -5.84
C THR A 87 -15.51 -6.72 -6.93
N LYS A 88 -16.48 -7.17 -7.74
CA LYS A 88 -17.18 -6.32 -8.71
C LYS A 88 -18.25 -5.50 -7.98
N ALA A 89 -17.97 -4.22 -7.72
CA ALA A 89 -18.89 -3.34 -7.01
C ALA A 89 -19.87 -2.65 -7.96
N HIS A 90 -19.41 -2.21 -9.13
CA HIS A 90 -20.15 -1.36 -10.07
C HIS A 90 -20.07 -1.87 -11.50
N GLN A 91 -21.00 -1.44 -12.36
CA GLN A 91 -20.97 -1.75 -13.79
C GLN A 91 -20.24 -0.68 -14.63
N GLN A 92 -19.91 0.44 -14.01
CA GLN A 92 -19.20 1.56 -14.62
C GLN A 92 -17.95 1.94 -13.79
N PRO A 93 -17.07 2.82 -14.30
CA PRO A 93 -15.89 3.25 -13.57
C PRO A 93 -16.21 3.77 -12.16
N ILE A 94 -15.40 3.38 -11.19
CA ILE A 94 -15.45 3.96 -9.83
C ILE A 94 -14.70 5.28 -9.87
N THR A 95 -15.32 6.35 -9.40
CA THR A 95 -14.76 7.71 -9.39
C THR A 95 -14.45 8.21 -7.98
N VAL A 96 -15.04 7.60 -6.95
CA VAL A 96 -14.82 7.94 -5.54
C VAL A 96 -14.54 6.67 -4.76
N LEU A 97 -13.55 6.73 -3.88
CA LEU A 97 -13.19 5.67 -2.94
C LEU A 97 -12.89 6.29 -1.58
N ASP A 98 -13.55 5.79 -0.55
CA ASP A 98 -13.25 6.12 0.84
C ASP A 98 -13.31 4.86 1.71
N SER A 99 -12.73 4.94 2.91
CA SER A 99 -12.73 3.84 3.86
C SER A 99 -12.52 4.30 5.29
N GLU A 100 -13.35 3.78 6.20
CA GLU A 100 -13.28 4.09 7.62
C GLU A 100 -13.92 2.95 8.41
N GLY A 101 -13.41 2.68 9.63
CA GLY A 101 -14.03 1.71 10.53
C GLY A 101 -14.15 0.29 9.96
N GLY A 102 -13.22 -0.11 9.08
CA GLY A 102 -13.24 -1.41 8.40
C GLY A 102 -14.23 -1.53 7.25
N ARG A 103 -14.86 -0.42 6.85
CA ARG A 103 -15.77 -0.34 5.70
C ARG A 103 -15.10 0.38 4.54
N VAL A 104 -15.55 0.06 3.34
CA VAL A 104 -15.17 0.74 2.10
C VAL A 104 -16.44 1.32 1.50
N LEU A 105 -16.36 2.59 1.09
CA LEU A 105 -17.40 3.30 0.37
C LEU A 105 -16.89 3.62 -1.03
N THR A 106 -17.67 3.31 -2.06
CA THR A 106 -17.35 3.61 -3.46
C THR A 106 -18.48 4.36 -4.15
N GLY A 107 -18.12 5.29 -5.02
CA GLY A 107 -19.06 5.98 -5.92
C GLY A 107 -18.66 5.78 -7.38
N SER A 108 -19.64 5.60 -8.24
CA SER A 108 -19.43 5.27 -9.65
C SER A 108 -20.29 6.13 -10.58
N GLN A 109 -19.88 6.16 -11.86
CA GLN A 109 -20.66 6.76 -12.95
C GLN A 109 -21.99 6.02 -13.22
N ASP A 110 -22.21 4.84 -12.62
CA ASP A 110 -23.51 4.17 -12.64
C ASP A 110 -24.56 4.83 -11.72
N HIS A 111 -24.23 6.00 -11.16
CA HIS A 111 -25.07 6.79 -10.26
C HIS A 111 -25.42 6.08 -8.95
N THR A 112 -24.56 5.15 -8.50
CA THR A 112 -24.73 4.48 -7.20
C THR A 112 -23.53 4.71 -6.26
N LEU A 113 -23.84 4.68 -4.96
CA LEU A 113 -22.87 4.60 -3.87
C LEU A 113 -23.03 3.22 -3.20
N LYS A 114 -21.92 2.56 -2.89
CA LYS A 114 -21.90 1.23 -2.26
C LYS A 114 -20.89 1.16 -1.14
#